data_AF-A0A349YB87-F1
#
_entry.id   AF-A0A349YB87-F1
#
_cell.length_a   1.000
_cell.length_b   1.000
_cell.length_c   1.000
_cell.angle_alpha   90.00
_cell.angle_beta   90.00
_cell.angle_gamma   90.00
#
_symmetry.space_group_name_H-M   'P 1'
#
loop_
_entity.id
_entity.type
_entity.pdbx_description
1 polymer ?
#
loop_
_entity_poly.entity_id
_entity_poly.type
_entity_poly.pdbx_seq_one_letter_code
_entity_poly.pdbx_strand_id
1 'polypeptide(L)'
;MTDYDVLIAGAGLVGSATAISLSRLGLRVALVEPSGSTVSAQPERLTTECFDNRVFAIRPSTKRFLTDEQLWNNISEKRVQRVTRMHIDGEGRERLTLGAHDAGIVELACIVENDNLWRSICSRLDDSVARLHGDILAIDQEPGLVTVVTSKRKVNCKLLVAADGANSVVRRHCEISVGERDYNYTGLVANFTVARPHRGAAYQWMGAEGVIAYLPLPGNLASIVWSAHDEFAHGLDEDVLFEKLSKRYNPLGIVDLVSR
;
A
#
# COMPACT_ATOMS: atom_id res chain seq x y z
N MET A 1 0.75 -5.72 -36.11
CA MET A 1 0.53 -6.94 -35.28
C MET A 1 0.85 -6.56 -33.84
N THR A 2 -0.02 -6.88 -32.87
CA THR A 2 0.21 -6.54 -31.46
C THR A 2 0.86 -7.70 -30.73
N ASP A 3 1.92 -7.39 -29.97
CA ASP A 3 2.63 -8.36 -29.14
C ASP A 3 1.76 -8.80 -27.96
N TYR A 4 1.08 -7.81 -27.36
CA TYR A 4 0.18 -8.00 -26.22
C TYR A 4 -1.17 -7.32 -26.48
N ASP A 5 -2.21 -7.75 -25.77
CA ASP A 5 -3.48 -7.03 -25.75
C ASP A 5 -3.39 -5.84 -24.79
N VAL A 6 -2.77 -6.05 -23.62
CA VAL A 6 -2.55 -5.00 -22.61
C VAL A 6 -1.08 -4.96 -22.19
N LEU A 7 -0.50 -3.77 -22.19
CA LEU A 7 0.81 -3.48 -21.60
C LEU A 7 0.59 -2.64 -20.34
N ILE A 8 1.19 -3.02 -19.23
CA ILE A 8 1.09 -2.31 -17.95
C ILE A 8 2.47 -1.74 -17.62
N ALA A 9 2.58 -0.42 -17.48
CA ALA A 9 3.79 0.22 -17.02
C ALA A 9 3.78 0.31 -15.49
N GLY A 10 4.71 -0.38 -14.83
CA GLY A 10 4.86 -0.39 -13.37
C GLY A 10 4.54 -1.73 -12.73
N ALA A 11 5.52 -2.27 -12.01
CA ALA A 11 5.45 -3.58 -11.35
C ALA A 11 4.90 -3.54 -9.92
N GLY A 12 4.45 -2.39 -9.40
CA GLY A 12 3.96 -2.31 -8.01
C GLY A 12 2.70 -3.14 -7.74
N LEU A 13 2.22 -3.10 -6.49
CA LEU A 13 1.00 -3.80 -6.04
C LEU A 13 -0.18 -3.63 -7.01
N VAL A 14 -0.45 -2.39 -7.44
CA VAL A 14 -1.58 -2.06 -8.31
C VAL A 14 -1.37 -2.59 -9.74
N GLY A 15 -0.18 -2.37 -10.32
CA GLY A 15 0.13 -2.84 -11.67
C GLY A 15 0.11 -4.36 -11.77
N SER A 16 0.68 -5.03 -10.77
CA SER A 16 0.70 -6.48 -10.67
C SER A 16 -0.70 -7.08 -10.46
N ALA A 17 -1.51 -6.52 -9.56
CA ALA A 17 -2.90 -6.96 -9.39
C ALA A 17 -3.72 -6.76 -10.67
N THR A 18 -3.55 -5.63 -11.36
CA THR A 18 -4.19 -5.35 -12.65
C THR A 18 -3.77 -6.37 -13.70
N ALA A 19 -2.49 -6.73 -13.74
CA ALA A 19 -1.98 -7.70 -14.70
C ALA A 19 -2.60 -9.08 -14.52
N ILE A 20 -2.71 -9.52 -13.26
CA ILE A 20 -3.33 -10.80 -12.90
C ILE A 20 -4.82 -10.78 -13.27
N SER A 21 -5.57 -9.75 -12.87
CA SER A 21 -6.99 -9.61 -13.21
C SER A 21 -7.23 -9.70 -14.72
N LEU A 22 -6.45 -8.97 -15.53
CA LEU A 22 -6.61 -8.95 -16.98
C LEU A 22 -6.17 -10.26 -17.64
N SER A 23 -5.10 -10.89 -17.14
CA SER A 23 -4.67 -12.20 -17.64
C SER A 23 -5.72 -13.28 -17.39
N ARG A 24 -6.43 -13.23 -16.25
CA ARG A 24 -7.56 -14.13 -15.94
C ARG A 24 -8.76 -13.99 -16.89
N LEU A 25 -8.88 -12.85 -17.58
CA LEU A 25 -9.86 -12.67 -18.66
C LEU A 25 -9.41 -13.30 -19.99
N GLY A 26 -8.23 -13.94 -20.03
CA GLY A 26 -7.66 -14.54 -21.23
C GLY A 26 -6.91 -13.56 -22.14
N LEU A 27 -6.62 -12.35 -21.65
CA LEU A 27 -5.86 -11.35 -22.41
C LEU A 27 -4.36 -11.64 -22.35
N ARG A 28 -3.64 -11.38 -23.44
CA ARG A 28 -2.17 -11.42 -23.42
C ARG A 28 -1.66 -10.15 -22.74
N VAL A 29 -1.16 -10.29 -21.51
CA VAL A 29 -0.72 -9.16 -20.70
C VAL A 29 0.79 -9.18 -20.52
N ALA A 30 1.40 -8.01 -20.65
CA ALA A 30 2.78 -7.78 -20.25
C ALA A 30 2.86 -6.65 -19.22
N LEU A 31 3.83 -6.78 -18.32
CA LEU A 31 4.17 -5.78 -17.32
C LEU A 31 5.59 -5.29 -17.56
N VAL A 32 5.77 -3.96 -17.65
CA VAL A 32 7.06 -3.29 -17.86
C VAL A 32 7.54 -2.74 -16.52
N GLU A 33 8.74 -3.14 -16.15
CA GLU A 33 9.43 -2.67 -14.95
C GLU A 33 10.64 -1.81 -15.34
N PRO A 34 10.84 -0.63 -14.72
CA PRO A 34 12.03 0.21 -14.94
C PRO A 34 13.34 -0.53 -14.63
N SER A 35 14.41 -0.14 -15.30
CA SER A 35 15.74 -0.71 -15.06
C SER A 35 16.20 -0.39 -13.63
N GLY A 36 16.62 -1.41 -12.87
CA GLY A 36 17.09 -1.23 -11.49
C GLY A 36 15.99 -1.22 -10.42
N SER A 37 14.72 -1.39 -10.81
CA SER A 37 13.65 -1.64 -9.84
C SER A 37 13.89 -2.96 -9.09
N THR A 38 13.83 -2.89 -7.77
CA THR A 38 13.93 -4.05 -6.86
C THR A 38 12.55 -4.65 -6.55
N VAL A 39 11.46 -4.14 -7.16
CA VAL A 39 10.11 -4.65 -6.93
C VAL A 39 10.02 -6.14 -7.28
N SER A 40 10.73 -6.55 -8.33
CA SER A 40 10.89 -7.95 -8.74
C SER A 40 11.89 -8.78 -7.95
N ALA A 41 12.76 -8.17 -7.13
CA ALA A 41 13.61 -8.93 -6.24
C ALA A 41 12.71 -9.51 -5.15
N GLN A 42 12.48 -10.83 -5.18
CA GLN A 42 12.10 -11.53 -3.95
C GLN A 42 13.04 -11.01 -2.88
N PRO A 43 12.56 -10.32 -1.83
CA PRO A 43 13.50 -9.73 -0.91
C PRO A 43 14.18 -10.91 -0.23
N GLU A 44 15.46 -11.12 -0.52
CA GLU A 44 16.29 -12.19 0.02
C GLU A 44 16.40 -12.14 1.56
N ARG A 45 15.71 -11.19 2.21
CA ARG A 45 15.70 -10.92 3.64
C ARG A 45 14.34 -10.48 4.17
N LEU A 46 13.23 -11.09 3.75
CA LEU A 46 12.02 -10.96 4.57
C LEU A 46 12.09 -11.91 5.76
N THR A 47 12.85 -11.53 6.80
CA THR A 47 12.82 -12.21 8.08
C THR A 47 11.36 -12.21 8.56
N THR A 48 10.79 -13.38 8.82
CA THR A 48 9.40 -13.52 9.31
C THR A 48 9.22 -13.00 10.75
N GLU A 49 10.27 -12.43 11.34
CA GLU A 49 10.35 -12.07 12.75
C GLU A 49 9.69 -10.71 13.04
N CYS A 50 9.88 -9.71 12.17
CA CYS A 50 9.33 -8.36 12.36
C CYS A 50 8.26 -8.03 11.32
N PHE A 51 7.34 -7.11 11.65
CA PHE A 51 6.36 -6.55 10.72
C PHE A 51 6.98 -5.45 9.86
N ASP A 52 6.59 -5.37 8.59
CA ASP A 52 6.89 -4.21 7.74
C ASP A 52 6.30 -2.95 8.38
N ASN A 53 7.01 -1.82 8.31
CA ASN A 53 6.50 -0.52 8.76
C ASN A 53 5.39 -0.01 7.84
N ARG A 54 5.38 -0.46 6.58
CA ARG A 54 4.33 -0.13 5.62
C ARG A 54 3.18 -1.11 5.74
N VAL A 55 2.12 -0.66 6.41
CA VAL A 55 0.87 -1.42 6.55
C VAL A 55 -0.28 -0.74 5.80
N PHE A 56 -1.24 -1.54 5.37
CA PHE A 56 -2.45 -1.09 4.68
C PHE A 56 -3.68 -1.45 5.49
N ALA A 57 -4.59 -0.48 5.66
CA ALA A 57 -5.94 -0.72 6.12
C ALA A 57 -6.83 -1.12 4.93
N ILE A 58 -6.94 -2.43 4.68
CA ILE A 58 -7.73 -3.00 3.58
C ILE A 58 -9.21 -3.02 3.96
N ARG A 59 -10.02 -2.24 3.25
CA ARG A 59 -11.49 -2.21 3.42
C ARG A 59 -12.13 -3.52 2.93
N PRO A 60 -13.34 -3.89 3.44
CA PRO A 60 -14.04 -5.10 3.01
C PRO A 60 -14.24 -5.21 1.49
N SER A 61 -14.50 -4.09 0.78
CA SER A 61 -14.65 -4.09 -0.68
C SER A 61 -13.34 -4.43 -1.40
N THR A 62 -12.21 -3.89 -0.95
CA THR A 62 -10.88 -4.22 -1.49
C THR A 62 -10.48 -5.65 -1.15
N LYS A 63 -10.78 -6.12 0.07
CA LYS A 63 -10.58 -7.52 0.45
C LYS A 63 -11.37 -8.46 -0.46
N ARG A 64 -12.65 -8.15 -0.72
CA ARG A 64 -13.49 -8.91 -1.66
C ARG A 64 -12.88 -8.95 -3.06
N PHE A 65 -12.45 -7.81 -3.60
CA PHE A 65 -11.73 -7.77 -4.88
C PHE A 65 -10.50 -8.69 -4.89
N LEU A 66 -9.64 -8.60 -3.87
CA LEU A 66 -8.46 -9.47 -3.76
C LEU A 66 -8.83 -10.95 -3.63
N THR A 67 -9.92 -11.29 -2.96
CA THR A 67 -10.45 -12.66 -2.88
C THR A 67 -10.97 -13.16 -4.22
N ASP A 68 -11.76 -12.36 -4.92
CA ASP A 68 -12.32 -12.68 -6.25
C ASP A 68 -11.18 -12.87 -7.28
N GLU A 69 -10.08 -12.14 -7.10
CA GLU A 69 -8.83 -12.26 -7.85
C GLU A 69 -7.89 -13.38 -7.38
N GLN A 70 -8.30 -14.14 -6.36
CA GLN A 70 -7.50 -15.19 -5.72
C GLN A 70 -6.15 -14.70 -5.16
N LEU A 71 -5.99 -13.39 -4.99
CA LEU A 71 -4.84 -12.72 -4.39
C LEU A 71 -4.92 -12.70 -2.87
N TRP A 72 -6.11 -12.85 -2.28
CA TRP A 72 -6.24 -12.92 -0.82
C TRP A 72 -5.86 -14.29 -0.26
N ASN A 73 -6.00 -15.35 -1.06
CA ASN A 73 -5.88 -16.73 -0.59
C ASN A 73 -4.47 -17.12 -0.15
N ASN A 74 -3.45 -16.44 -0.69
CA ASN A 74 -2.05 -16.70 -0.35
C ASN A 74 -1.51 -15.72 0.72
N ILE A 75 -2.37 -14.85 1.28
CA ILE A 75 -2.02 -13.97 2.39
C ILE A 75 -1.97 -14.79 3.69
N SER A 76 -0.92 -14.61 4.48
CA SER A 76 -0.79 -15.26 5.79
C SER A 76 -1.77 -14.66 6.79
N GLU A 77 -2.82 -15.39 7.18
CA GLU A 77 -3.80 -14.92 8.17
C GLU A 77 -3.19 -14.62 9.54
N LYS A 78 -2.08 -15.28 9.89
CA LYS A 78 -1.33 -14.99 11.13
C LYS A 78 -0.75 -13.58 11.17
N ARG A 79 -0.64 -12.93 10.01
CA ARG A 79 -0.09 -11.58 9.81
C ARG A 79 -1.17 -10.59 9.33
N VAL A 80 -2.44 -10.91 9.57
CA VAL A 80 -3.58 -10.03 9.29
C VAL A 80 -4.30 -9.72 10.60
N GLN A 81 -4.59 -8.45 10.84
CA GLN A 81 -5.36 -8.03 12.00
C GLN A 81 -6.67 -7.36 11.59
N ARG A 82 -7.79 -7.94 12.04
CA ARG A 82 -9.11 -7.37 11.81
C ARG A 82 -9.34 -6.15 12.71
N VAL A 83 -9.91 -5.10 12.14
CA VAL A 83 -10.38 -3.91 12.85
C VAL A 83 -11.89 -3.99 12.94
N THR A 84 -12.42 -4.13 14.15
CA THR A 84 -13.86 -4.19 14.41
C THR A 84 -14.39 -2.90 15.05
N ARG A 85 -13.48 -2.05 15.55
CA ARG A 85 -13.82 -0.78 16.19
C ARG A 85 -12.79 0.29 15.82
N MET A 86 -13.25 1.53 15.69
CA MET A 86 -12.38 2.68 15.51
C MET A 86 -12.80 3.79 16.48
N HIS A 87 -11.86 4.26 17.29
CA HIS A 87 -12.06 5.42 18.16
C HIS A 87 -11.40 6.64 17.52
N ILE A 88 -12.16 7.70 17.34
CA ILE A 88 -11.72 8.92 16.69
C ILE A 88 -11.87 10.05 17.70
N ASP A 89 -10.76 10.69 18.00
CA ASP A 89 -10.66 11.78 18.96
C ASP A 89 -10.17 13.05 18.25
N GLY A 90 -10.47 14.22 18.82
CA GLY A 90 -10.00 15.49 18.29
C GLY A 90 -10.09 16.60 19.31
N GLU A 91 -9.12 17.52 19.29
CA GLU A 91 -9.12 18.66 20.20
C GLU A 91 -10.43 19.47 20.06
N GLY A 92 -11.15 19.62 21.17
CA GLY A 92 -12.42 20.35 21.21
C GLY A 92 -13.60 19.65 20.52
N ARG A 93 -13.49 18.34 20.19
CA ARG A 93 -14.56 17.55 19.58
C ARG A 93 -14.97 16.39 20.48
N GLU A 94 -16.23 15.99 20.37
CA GLU A 94 -16.68 14.75 21.02
C GLU A 94 -16.03 13.54 20.35
N ARG A 95 -15.64 12.56 21.18
CA ARG A 95 -15.08 11.31 20.70
C ARG A 95 -16.14 10.54 19.90
N LEU A 96 -15.81 10.21 18.65
CA LEU A 96 -16.61 9.34 17.80
C LEU A 96 -16.10 7.90 17.92
N THR A 97 -17.03 6.94 18.07
CA THR A 97 -16.69 5.51 18.01
C THR A 97 -17.48 4.85 16.90
N LEU A 98 -16.77 4.19 15.99
CA LEU A 98 -17.35 3.38 14.92
C LEU A 98 -17.20 1.92 15.30
N GLY A 99 -18.31 1.17 15.35
CA GLY A 99 -18.31 -0.27 15.53
C GLY A 99 -18.76 -0.99 14.25
N ALA A 100 -18.07 -2.06 13.87
CA ALA A 100 -18.47 -2.90 12.75
C ALA A 100 -19.90 -3.47 12.97
N HIS A 101 -20.18 -3.92 14.20
CA HIS A 101 -21.49 -4.44 14.59
C HIS A 101 -22.60 -3.39 14.45
N ASP A 102 -22.34 -2.14 14.81
CA ASP A 102 -23.32 -1.04 14.71
C ASP A 102 -23.69 -0.74 13.25
N ALA A 103 -22.76 -1.02 12.32
CA ALA A 103 -22.96 -0.90 10.88
C ALA A 103 -23.44 -2.21 10.22
N GLY A 104 -23.72 -3.27 10.99
CA GLY A 104 -24.16 -4.57 10.45
C GLY A 104 -23.10 -5.31 9.63
N ILE A 105 -21.81 -5.00 9.82
CA ILE A 105 -20.69 -5.64 9.13
C ILE A 105 -19.76 -6.34 10.11
N VAL A 106 -18.94 -7.28 9.61
CA VAL A 106 -18.08 -8.11 10.48
C VAL A 106 -16.77 -7.39 10.84
N GLU A 107 -16.29 -6.49 9.98
CA GLU A 107 -15.07 -5.73 10.18
C GLU A 107 -15.13 -4.38 9.44
N LEU A 108 -14.48 -3.37 9.99
CA LEU A 108 -14.28 -2.07 9.34
C LEU A 108 -13.13 -2.15 8.32
N ALA A 109 -12.08 -2.89 8.66
CA ALA A 109 -10.91 -3.11 7.81
C ALA A 109 -10.10 -4.34 8.27
N CYS A 110 -9.15 -4.77 7.44
CA CYS A 110 -8.05 -5.66 7.81
C CYS A 110 -6.72 -4.91 7.66
N ILE A 111 -5.90 -4.89 8.70
CA ILE A 111 -4.53 -4.39 8.62
C ILE A 111 -3.66 -5.50 8.04
N VAL A 112 -2.97 -5.19 6.95
CA VAL A 112 -2.08 -6.12 6.22
C VAL A 112 -0.78 -5.39 5.90
N GLU A 113 0.35 -5.99 6.24
CA GLU A 113 1.66 -5.47 5.87
C GLU A 113 1.91 -5.57 4.35
N ASN A 114 2.70 -4.65 3.81
CA ASN A 114 3.04 -4.60 2.41
C ASN A 114 3.71 -5.91 1.94
N ASP A 115 4.64 -6.46 2.71
CA ASP A 115 5.30 -7.72 2.37
C ASP A 115 4.35 -8.92 2.27
N ASN A 116 3.37 -9.05 3.16
CA ASN A 116 2.39 -10.14 3.12
C ASN A 116 1.52 -10.04 1.86
N LEU A 117 1.10 -8.82 1.51
CA LEU A 117 0.33 -8.56 0.30
C LEU A 117 1.18 -8.79 -0.96
N TRP A 118 2.43 -8.31 -0.96
CA TRP A 118 3.36 -8.44 -2.09
C TRP A 118 3.72 -9.90 -2.36
N ARG A 119 4.08 -10.68 -1.34
CA ARG A 119 4.33 -12.14 -1.47
C ARG A 119 3.14 -12.85 -2.11
N SER A 120 1.93 -12.51 -1.68
CA SER A 120 0.71 -13.10 -2.22
C SER A 120 0.55 -12.79 -3.72
N ILE A 121 0.77 -11.54 -4.12
CA ILE A 121 0.70 -11.11 -5.52
C ILE A 121 1.82 -11.76 -6.35
N CYS A 122 3.07 -11.75 -5.89
CA CYS A 122 4.19 -12.38 -6.57
C CYS A 122 3.96 -13.86 -6.84
N SER A 123 3.42 -14.59 -5.85
CA SER A 123 3.10 -16.02 -6.02
C SER A 123 2.11 -16.34 -7.15
N ARG A 124 1.44 -15.32 -7.69
CA ARG A 124 0.46 -15.42 -8.78
C ARG A 124 0.94 -14.80 -10.09
N LEU A 125 2.05 -14.05 -10.07
CA LEU A 125 2.62 -13.41 -11.26
C LEU A 125 3.40 -14.38 -12.14
N ASP A 126 3.80 -15.53 -11.62
CA ASP A 126 4.69 -16.44 -12.32
C ASP A 126 3.87 -17.46 -13.14
N ASP A 127 3.58 -17.06 -14.39
CA ASP A 127 3.37 -17.87 -15.62
C ASP A 127 2.34 -17.26 -16.59
N SER A 128 1.42 -16.44 -16.08
CA SER A 128 0.29 -15.89 -16.86
C SER A 128 0.51 -14.46 -17.39
N VAL A 129 1.57 -13.78 -16.92
CA VAL A 129 1.90 -12.39 -17.28
C VAL A 129 3.35 -12.31 -17.72
N ALA A 130 3.61 -11.76 -18.91
CA ALA A 130 4.98 -11.56 -19.38
C ALA A 130 5.64 -10.38 -18.65
N ARG A 131 6.83 -10.60 -18.08
CA ARG A 131 7.59 -9.56 -17.36
C ARG A 131 8.69 -9.01 -18.24
N LEU A 132 8.65 -7.70 -18.45
CA LEU A 132 9.57 -6.96 -19.32
C LEU A 132 10.36 -5.98 -18.47
N HIS A 133 11.64 -5.82 -18.78
CA HIS A 133 12.48 -4.85 -18.11
C HIS A 133 12.92 -3.79 -19.10
N GLY A 134 12.83 -2.52 -18.73
CA GLY A 134 13.29 -1.40 -19.53
C GLY A 134 12.55 -0.12 -19.19
N ASP A 135 13.25 1.00 -19.38
CA ASP A 135 12.71 2.33 -19.13
C ASP A 135 11.91 2.77 -20.35
N ILE A 136 10.73 3.34 -20.16
CA ILE A 136 9.90 3.85 -21.26
C ILE A 136 10.54 5.15 -21.76
N LEU A 137 10.86 5.17 -23.06
CA LEU A 137 11.55 6.29 -23.73
C LEU A 137 10.62 7.08 -24.65
N ALA A 138 9.62 6.41 -25.23
CA ALA A 138 8.62 7.03 -26.09
C ALA A 138 7.34 6.20 -26.14
N ILE A 139 6.22 6.88 -26.38
CA ILE A 139 4.91 6.29 -26.60
C ILE A 139 4.33 6.94 -27.84
N ASP A 140 3.89 6.11 -28.79
CA ASP A 140 3.20 6.53 -29.99
C ASP A 140 1.82 5.86 -30.05
N GLN A 141 0.80 6.65 -30.38
CA GLN A 141 -0.61 6.27 -30.25
C GLN A 141 -1.31 6.42 -31.60
N GLU A 142 -1.76 5.30 -32.14
CA GLU A 142 -2.59 5.22 -33.32
C GLU A 142 -3.94 4.56 -32.97
N PRO A 143 -5.01 4.77 -33.77
CA PRO A 143 -6.28 4.09 -33.55
C PRO A 143 -6.12 2.56 -33.47
N GLY A 144 -6.34 2.00 -32.27
CA GLY A 144 -6.26 0.56 -32.00
C GLY A 144 -4.85 0.00 -31.80
N LEU A 145 -3.81 0.84 -31.77
CA LEU A 145 -2.42 0.44 -31.57
C LEU A 145 -1.66 1.45 -30.72
N VAL A 146 -1.07 0.98 -29.64
CA VAL A 146 -0.11 1.75 -28.83
C VAL A 146 1.26 1.10 -28.97
N THR A 147 2.22 1.90 -29.41
CA THR A 147 3.62 1.53 -29.56
C THR A 147 4.42 2.13 -28.42
N VAL A 148 5.05 1.28 -27.61
CA VAL A 148 5.92 1.70 -26.51
C VAL A 148 7.36 1.35 -26.84
N VAL A 149 8.22 2.36 -26.89
CA VAL A 149 9.67 2.20 -27.04
C VAL A 149 10.29 2.18 -25.65
N THR A 150 10.88 1.05 -25.27
CA THR A 150 11.65 0.92 -24.02
C THR A 150 13.14 0.94 -24.30
N SER A 151 13.97 1.11 -23.27
CA SER A 151 15.43 1.05 -23.37
C SER A 151 15.97 -0.30 -23.87
N LYS A 152 15.17 -1.38 -23.81
CA LYS A 152 15.58 -2.72 -24.29
C LYS A 152 14.91 -3.15 -25.58
N ARG A 153 13.66 -2.73 -25.83
CA ARG A 153 12.89 -3.14 -27.01
C ARG A 153 11.68 -2.25 -27.30
N LYS A 154 11.15 -2.37 -28.51
CA LYS A 154 9.83 -1.84 -28.90
C LYS A 154 8.75 -2.88 -28.58
N VAL A 155 7.59 -2.43 -28.09
CA VAL A 155 6.44 -3.29 -27.74
C VAL A 155 5.17 -2.67 -28.28
N ASN A 156 4.37 -3.47 -28.98
CA ASN A 156 3.08 -3.08 -29.53
C ASN A 156 1.94 -3.69 -28.71
N CYS A 157 0.98 -2.88 -28.28
CA CYS A 157 -0.19 -3.31 -27.52
C CYS A 157 -1.47 -2.61 -28.00
N LYS A 158 -2.65 -3.09 -27.56
CA LYS A 158 -3.92 -2.40 -27.85
C LYS A 158 -4.27 -1.37 -26.77
N LEU A 159 -3.86 -1.63 -25.54
CA LEU A 159 -4.06 -0.78 -24.38
C LEU A 159 -2.76 -0.68 -23.57
N LEU A 160 -2.37 0.54 -23.23
CA LEU A 160 -1.33 0.83 -22.25
C LEU A 160 -1.98 1.32 -20.95
N VAL A 161 -1.66 0.66 -19.83
CA VAL A 161 -2.10 1.05 -18.49
C VAL A 161 -0.93 1.68 -17.74
N ALA A 162 -1.11 2.91 -17.25
CA ALA A 162 -0.13 3.58 -16.41
C ALA A 162 -0.34 3.19 -14.93
N ALA A 163 0.57 2.38 -14.38
CA ALA A 163 0.64 1.98 -12.98
C ALA A 163 2.04 2.23 -12.39
N ASP A 164 2.75 3.24 -12.91
CA ASP A 164 4.15 3.59 -12.67
C ASP A 164 4.34 4.69 -11.61
N GLY A 165 3.36 4.83 -10.71
CA GLY A 165 3.45 5.66 -9.51
C GLY A 165 3.23 7.17 -9.74
N ALA A 166 3.54 7.96 -8.70
CA ALA A 166 3.29 9.41 -8.70
C ALA A 166 4.07 10.14 -9.82
N ASN A 167 5.31 9.72 -10.08
CA ASN A 167 6.19 10.29 -11.11
C ASN A 167 6.05 9.60 -12.48
N SER A 168 4.82 9.20 -12.83
CA SER A 168 4.49 8.44 -14.04
C SER A 168 5.17 9.01 -15.30
N VAL A 169 5.97 8.17 -15.95
CA VAL A 169 6.60 8.43 -17.24
C VAL A 169 5.56 8.34 -18.35
N VAL A 170 4.64 7.37 -18.26
CA VAL A 170 3.55 7.22 -19.23
C VAL A 170 2.69 8.48 -19.27
N ARG A 171 2.30 9.00 -18.10
CA ARG A 171 1.50 10.23 -18.00
C ARG A 171 2.17 11.42 -18.68
N ARG A 172 3.49 11.58 -18.51
CA ARG A 172 4.27 12.66 -19.13
C ARG A 172 4.32 12.53 -20.65
N HIS A 173 4.54 11.32 -21.18
CA HIS A 173 4.53 11.08 -22.63
C HIS A 173 3.14 11.27 -23.27
N CYS A 174 2.06 11.04 -22.51
CA CYS A 174 0.70 11.27 -22.97
C CYS A 174 0.22 12.71 -22.72
N GLU A 175 1.08 13.61 -22.23
CA GLU A 175 0.77 15.02 -21.97
C GLU A 175 -0.45 15.23 -21.02
N ILE A 176 -0.65 14.29 -20.10
CA ILE A 176 -1.76 14.36 -19.14
C ILE A 176 -1.34 15.22 -17.94
N SER A 177 -1.86 16.44 -17.88
CA SER A 177 -1.64 17.37 -16.77
C SER A 177 -2.27 16.89 -15.47
N VAL A 178 -1.59 17.16 -14.35
CA VAL A 178 -2.08 16.89 -13.00
C VAL A 178 -2.01 18.15 -12.15
N GLY A 179 -3.02 18.33 -11.29
CA GLY A 179 -2.94 19.30 -10.21
C GLY A 179 -2.14 18.71 -9.06
N GLU A 180 -0.98 19.29 -8.77
CA GLU A 180 -0.18 18.93 -7.61
C GLU A 180 -0.44 19.92 -6.47
N ARG A 181 -0.64 19.37 -5.28
CA ARG A 181 -0.78 20.15 -4.06
C ARG A 181 0.11 19.54 -3.00
N ASP A 182 1.17 20.25 -2.68
CA ASP A 182 1.95 19.94 -1.50
C ASP A 182 1.13 20.32 -0.25
N TYR A 183 0.88 19.33 0.60
CA TYR A 183 0.18 19.56 1.86
C TYR A 183 1.16 19.99 2.98
N ASN A 184 2.48 19.91 2.75
CA ASN A 184 3.56 20.11 3.73
C ASN A 184 3.43 19.17 4.94
N TYR A 185 3.09 17.90 4.66
CA TYR A 185 3.00 16.84 5.65
C TYR A 185 3.85 15.63 5.25
N THR A 186 4.54 15.08 6.24
CA THR A 186 5.29 13.84 6.16
C THR A 186 4.57 12.74 6.93
N GLY A 187 4.44 11.57 6.33
CA GLY A 187 3.88 10.38 6.97
C GLY A 187 4.96 9.60 7.71
N LEU A 188 4.96 9.69 9.04
CA LEU A 188 5.81 8.88 9.90
C LEU A 188 5.12 7.54 10.20
N VAL A 189 5.87 6.45 10.08
CA VAL A 189 5.41 5.11 10.40
C VAL A 189 6.35 4.46 11.41
N ALA A 190 5.80 3.66 12.31
CA ALA A 190 6.57 2.87 13.26
C ALA A 190 5.70 1.78 13.88
N ASN A 191 6.32 0.68 14.31
CA ASN A 191 5.67 -0.43 14.97
C ASN A 191 6.10 -0.51 16.44
N PHE A 192 5.16 -0.81 17.33
CA PHE A 192 5.37 -0.84 18.77
C PHE A 192 4.71 -2.05 19.42
N THR A 193 5.28 -2.51 20.53
CA THR A 193 4.58 -3.39 21.47
C THR A 193 3.67 -2.58 22.38
N VAL A 194 2.51 -3.14 22.72
CA VAL A 194 1.56 -2.50 23.64
C VAL A 194 1.21 -3.39 24.82
N ALA A 195 1.10 -2.79 26.01
CA ALA A 195 0.86 -3.47 27.27
C ALA A 195 -0.58 -4.03 27.37
N ARG A 196 -1.55 -3.34 26.76
CA ARG A 196 -2.96 -3.74 26.76
C ARG A 196 -3.37 -4.27 25.38
N PRO A 197 -4.17 -5.35 25.34
CA PRO A 197 -4.65 -5.89 24.08
C PRO A 197 -5.57 -4.88 23.38
N HIS A 198 -5.27 -4.57 22.11
CA HIS A 198 -6.09 -3.69 21.28
C HIS A 198 -7.48 -4.27 20.98
N ARG A 199 -7.66 -5.60 21.03
CA ARG A 199 -8.94 -6.30 20.76
C ARG A 199 -9.61 -5.90 19.42
N GLY A 200 -8.79 -5.62 18.42
CA GLY A 200 -9.23 -5.17 17.09
C GLY A 200 -9.73 -3.71 17.05
N ALA A 201 -9.40 -2.88 18.04
CA ALA A 201 -9.66 -1.46 18.01
C ALA A 201 -8.51 -0.70 17.32
N ALA A 202 -8.85 0.15 16.36
CA ALA A 202 -7.99 1.21 15.85
C ALA A 202 -8.30 2.52 16.59
N TYR A 203 -7.31 3.40 16.66
CA TYR A 203 -7.47 4.72 17.28
C TYR A 203 -6.95 5.80 16.35
N GLN A 204 -7.59 6.96 16.34
CA GLN A 204 -7.15 8.11 15.57
C GLN A 204 -7.33 9.37 16.39
N TRP A 205 -6.34 10.26 16.35
CA TRP A 205 -6.43 11.59 16.92
C TRP A 205 -6.21 12.63 15.83
N MET A 206 -7.05 13.66 15.83
CA MET A 206 -6.89 14.87 15.02
C MET A 206 -6.48 16.02 15.92
N GLY A 207 -5.33 16.63 15.67
CA GLY A 207 -4.84 17.75 16.48
C GLY A 207 -3.96 18.72 15.70
N ALA A 208 -3.40 19.70 16.41
CA ALA A 208 -2.53 20.73 15.81
C ALA A 208 -1.25 20.16 15.16
N GLU A 209 -0.73 19.03 15.67
CA GLU A 209 0.45 18.34 15.11
C GLU A 209 0.10 17.40 13.94
N GLY A 210 -1.15 17.44 13.46
CA GLY A 210 -1.66 16.63 12.36
C GLY A 210 -2.56 15.47 12.82
N VAL A 211 -2.55 14.39 12.04
CA VAL A 211 -3.41 13.21 12.27
C VAL A 211 -2.55 12.01 12.58
N ILE A 212 -2.82 11.38 13.72
CA ILE A 212 -2.15 10.15 14.13
C ILE A 212 -3.16 9.01 14.20
N ALA A 213 -2.84 7.91 13.53
CA ALA A 213 -3.60 6.66 13.56
C ALA A 213 -2.77 5.55 14.22
N TYR A 214 -3.42 4.77 15.07
CA TYR A 214 -2.92 3.53 15.65
C TYR A 214 -3.69 2.38 15.06
N LEU A 215 -2.97 1.53 14.35
CA LEU A 215 -3.49 0.39 13.62
C LEU A 215 -3.07 -0.88 14.36
N PRO A 216 -4.03 -1.71 14.80
CA PRO A 216 -3.70 -2.93 15.53
C PRO A 216 -3.00 -3.93 14.61
N LEU A 217 -1.99 -4.62 15.13
CA LEU A 217 -1.28 -5.71 14.48
C LEU A 217 -1.34 -6.99 15.33
N PRO A 218 -1.19 -8.19 14.74
CA PRO A 218 -1.18 -9.43 15.51
C PRO A 218 -0.06 -9.45 16.55
N GLY A 219 -0.30 -10.11 17.70
CA GLY A 219 0.69 -10.25 18.76
C GLY A 219 0.79 -9.06 19.73
N ASN A 220 -0.30 -8.31 19.92
CA ASN A 220 -0.30 -7.06 20.71
C ASN A 220 0.75 -6.05 20.22
N LEU A 221 0.86 -5.97 18.90
CA LEU A 221 1.61 -4.93 18.23
C LEU A 221 0.66 -3.84 17.75
N ALA A 222 1.18 -2.63 17.57
CA ALA A 222 0.47 -1.54 16.93
C ALA A 222 1.40 -0.85 15.94
N SER A 223 0.89 -0.56 14.76
CA SER A 223 1.55 0.30 13.78
C SER A 223 0.96 1.70 13.88
N ILE A 224 1.81 2.72 13.93
CA ILE A 224 1.35 4.11 13.84
C ILE A 224 1.49 4.61 12.41
N VAL A 225 0.59 5.50 12.04
CA VAL A 225 0.75 6.39 10.89
C VAL A 225 0.48 7.79 11.39
N TRP A 226 1.51 8.63 11.42
CA TRP A 226 1.40 10.02 11.83
C TRP A 226 1.67 10.93 10.65
N SER A 227 0.61 11.52 10.11
CA SER A 227 0.71 12.63 9.16
C SER A 227 1.01 13.89 9.96
N ALA A 228 2.27 14.29 9.98
CA ALA A 228 2.79 15.43 10.72
C ALA A 228 3.29 16.52 9.76
N HIS A 229 3.23 17.78 10.18
CA HIS A 229 3.85 18.87 9.43
C HIS A 229 5.35 18.63 9.23
N ASP A 230 5.90 19.00 8.07
CA ASP A 230 7.28 18.65 7.71
C ASP A 230 8.31 19.14 8.73
N GLU A 231 8.22 20.39 9.19
CA GLU A 231 9.14 20.93 10.20
C GLU A 231 9.15 20.10 11.49
N PHE A 232 7.97 19.62 11.89
CA PHE A 232 7.81 18.78 13.07
C PHE A 232 8.36 17.37 12.82
N ALA A 233 8.04 16.77 11.67
CA ALA A 233 8.45 15.42 11.34
C ALA A 233 9.98 15.28 11.24
N HIS A 234 10.68 16.28 10.68
CA HIS A 234 12.14 16.28 10.58
C HIS A 234 12.84 16.41 11.94
N GLY A 235 12.18 16.99 12.95
CA GLY A 235 12.69 17.11 14.31
C GLY A 235 12.41 15.91 15.22
N LEU A 236 11.68 14.90 14.75
CA LEU A 236 11.33 13.71 15.53
C LEU A 236 12.36 12.60 15.33
N ASP A 237 13.30 12.48 16.26
CA ASP A 237 14.08 11.24 16.45
C ASP A 237 13.24 10.16 17.16
N GLU A 238 13.81 8.97 17.36
CA GLU A 238 13.10 7.83 17.95
C GLU A 238 12.70 8.07 19.40
N ASP A 239 13.56 8.69 20.20
CA ASP A 239 13.33 8.96 21.62
C ASP A 239 12.21 9.99 21.80
N VAL A 240 12.25 11.08 21.05
CA VAL A 240 11.23 12.14 21.08
C VAL A 240 9.90 11.61 20.57
N LEU A 241 9.91 10.77 19.53
CA LEU A 241 8.70 10.10 19.04
C LEU A 241 8.08 9.23 20.14
N PHE A 242 8.87 8.33 20.74
CA PHE A 242 8.41 7.44 21.80
C PHE A 242 7.84 8.22 22.99
N GLU A 243 8.54 9.27 23.43
CA GLU A 243 8.11 10.11 24.54
C GLU A 243 6.76 10.80 24.25
N LYS A 244 6.62 11.42 23.08
CA LYS A 244 5.39 12.12 22.67
C LYS A 244 4.21 11.16 22.57
N LEU A 245 4.40 10.02 21.92
CA LEU A 245 3.36 9.00 21.78
C LEU A 245 2.93 8.48 23.16
N SER A 246 3.89 8.16 24.03
CA SER A 246 3.64 7.62 25.37
C SER A 246 2.90 8.61 26.28
N LYS A 247 3.16 9.91 26.14
CA LYS A 247 2.50 10.97 26.94
C LYS A 247 1.11 11.33 26.43
N ARG A 248 0.94 11.50 25.11
CA ARG A 248 -0.23 12.16 24.53
C ARG A 248 -1.17 11.21 23.79
N TYR A 249 -0.64 10.17 23.18
CA TYR A 249 -1.38 9.29 22.26
C TYR A 249 -1.23 7.82 22.67
N ASN A 250 -1.48 7.49 23.94
CA ASN A 250 -1.15 6.18 24.51
C ASN A 250 -2.39 5.36 24.92
N PRO A 251 -3.25 4.94 23.96
CA PRO A 251 -4.49 4.23 24.27
C PRO A 251 -4.25 2.87 24.92
N LEU A 252 -3.11 2.24 24.66
CA LEU A 252 -2.86 0.82 24.94
C LEU A 252 -1.61 0.59 25.81
N GLY A 253 -0.88 1.63 26.19
CA GLY A 253 0.37 1.52 26.94
C GLY A 253 1.50 1.05 26.04
N ILE A 254 2.06 1.93 25.21
CA ILE A 254 3.26 1.65 24.41
C ILE A 254 4.38 1.20 25.35
N VAL A 255 5.04 0.09 25.01
CA VAL A 255 6.11 -0.51 25.81
C VAL A 255 7.45 -0.27 25.14
N ASP A 256 7.63 -0.78 23.92
CA ASP A 256 8.89 -0.69 23.17
C ASP A 256 8.65 -0.36 21.69
N LEU A 257 9.62 0.34 21.08
CA LEU A 257 9.71 0.52 19.64
C LEU A 257 10.29 -0.77 19.01
N VAL A 258 9.57 -1.32 18.03
CA VAL A 258 9.98 -2.54 17.30
C VAL A 258 10.71 -2.18 16.01
N SER A 259 10.21 -1.18 15.28
CA SER A 259 10.79 -0.72 14.02
C SER A 259 10.23 0.65 13.60
N ARG A 260 10.99 1.43 12.83
CA ARG A 260 10.63 2.72 12.21
C ARG A 260 11.02 2.74 10.74
#